data_AF-A0A2D4MM48-F1
#
_entry.id   AF-A0A2D4MM48-F1
#
_cell.length_a   1.000
_cell.length_b   1.000
_cell.length_c   1.000
_cell.angle_alpha   90.00
_cell.angle_beta   90.00
_cell.angle_gamma   90.00
#
_symmetry.space_group_name_H-M   'P 1'
#
loop_
_entity.id
_entity.type
_entity.pdbx_description
1 polymer ?
#
loop_
_entity_poly.entity_id
_entity_poly.type
_entity_poly.pdbx_seq_one_letter_code
_entity_poly.pdbx_strand_id
1 'polypeptide(L)'
;LSFPMLTMVTEYILLFRVYGVESFRKLFPNLTVIRGTHLFFNYALVIFEMVHLKEIGLYSLMNITRGSVRIEKNAELCFLSTIDWSRILDSVEDNYIVANKDNNECGHVCPGTMQGKST
;
A
#
# COMPACT_ATOMS: atom_id res chain seq x y z
N LEU A 1 -9.96 4.63 16.08
CA LEU A 1 -10.86 4.93 14.95
C LEU A 1 -10.71 3.83 13.90
N SER A 2 -11.81 3.37 13.29
CA SER A 2 -11.81 2.31 12.27
C SER A 2 -13.04 2.46 11.36
N PHE A 3 -12.89 2.16 10.08
CA PHE A 3 -13.94 2.23 9.06
C PHE A 3 -14.11 0.87 8.35
N PRO A 4 -14.64 -0.15 9.03
CA PRO A 4 -14.74 -1.50 8.48
C PRO A 4 -15.76 -1.63 7.35
N MET A 5 -16.68 -0.68 7.20
CA MET A 5 -17.66 -0.68 6.11
C MET A 5 -17.10 -0.11 4.80
N LEU A 6 -15.92 0.52 4.82
CA LEU A 6 -15.30 1.03 3.61
C LEU A 6 -14.69 -0.13 2.82
N THR A 7 -15.31 -0.46 1.71
CA THR A 7 -14.88 -1.56 0.82
C THR A 7 -14.41 -1.10 -0.54
N MET A 8 -14.81 0.10 -0.96
CA MET A 8 -14.52 0.62 -2.29
C MET A 8 -14.30 2.13 -2.26
N VAL A 9 -13.33 2.58 -3.06
CA VAL A 9 -13.15 3.98 -3.44
C VAL A 9 -13.32 4.08 -4.96
N THR A 10 -14.15 5.01 -5.43
CA THR A 10 -14.46 5.15 -6.86
C THR A 10 -13.36 5.88 -7.63
N GLU A 11 -12.74 6.87 -7.02
CA GLU A 11 -11.69 7.69 -7.64
C GLU A 11 -10.31 7.23 -7.16
N TYR A 12 -9.59 8.08 -6.45
CA TYR A 12 -8.25 7.84 -5.96
C TYR A 12 -8.16 8.03 -4.43
N ILE A 13 -7.10 7.51 -3.84
CA ILE A 13 -6.74 7.74 -2.44
C ILE A 13 -5.44 8.56 -2.41
N LEU A 14 -5.46 9.69 -1.69
CA LEU A 14 -4.30 10.54 -1.47
C LEU A 14 -4.00 10.64 0.02
N LEU A 15 -2.79 10.23 0.40
CA LEU A 15 -2.27 10.30 1.76
C LEU A 15 -1.01 11.16 1.72
N PHE A 16 -1.05 12.30 2.42
CA PHE A 16 -0.01 13.33 2.35
C PHE A 16 0.26 13.91 3.73
N ARG A 17 1.52 13.82 4.19
CA ARG A 17 2.01 14.46 5.43
C ARG A 17 1.14 14.21 6.67
N VAL A 18 0.63 12.99 6.82
CA VAL A 18 -0.09 12.59 8.04
C VAL A 18 0.91 11.97 9.02
N TYR A 19 0.96 12.53 10.22
CA TYR A 19 1.84 12.07 11.29
C TYR A 19 1.12 11.12 12.25
N GLY A 20 1.86 10.19 12.84
CA GLY A 20 1.37 9.28 13.89
C GLY A 20 0.56 8.08 13.39
N VAL A 21 0.38 7.96 12.08
CA VAL A 21 -0.23 6.77 11.46
C VAL A 21 0.87 5.78 11.10
N GLU A 22 0.90 4.64 11.78
CA GLU A 22 1.87 3.57 11.51
C GLU A 22 1.40 2.56 10.45
N SER A 23 0.08 2.35 10.33
CA SER A 23 -0.53 1.37 9.43
C SER A 23 -2.01 1.67 9.17
N PHE A 24 -2.49 1.39 7.96
CA PHE A 24 -3.93 1.48 7.64
C PHE A 24 -4.71 0.19 7.93
N ARG A 25 -4.05 -0.86 8.43
CA ARG A 25 -4.64 -2.17 8.74
C ARG A 25 -5.90 -2.09 9.61
N LYS A 26 -5.88 -1.24 10.63
CA LYS A 26 -7.03 -1.04 11.53
C LYS A 26 -8.03 -0.02 10.99
N LEU A 27 -7.60 0.89 10.13
CA LEU A 27 -8.43 2.00 9.65
C LEU A 27 -9.34 1.55 8.52
N PHE A 28 -8.81 0.82 7.53
CA PHE A 28 -9.53 0.37 6.34
C PHE A 28 -9.37 -1.15 6.14
N PRO A 29 -9.84 -1.98 7.11
CA PRO A 29 -9.58 -3.41 7.09
C PRO A 29 -10.20 -4.13 5.88
N ASN A 30 -11.29 -3.58 5.32
CA ASN A 30 -12.06 -4.23 4.26
C ASN A 30 -12.00 -3.48 2.92
N LEU A 31 -11.10 -2.50 2.75
CA LEU A 31 -10.96 -1.80 1.48
C LEU A 31 -10.41 -2.78 0.43
N THR A 32 -11.25 -3.13 -0.55
CA THR A 32 -10.95 -4.16 -1.56
C THR A 32 -10.67 -3.58 -2.93
N VAL A 33 -11.34 -2.48 -3.30
CA VAL A 33 -11.30 -1.95 -4.67
C VAL A 33 -11.06 -0.44 -4.71
N ILE A 34 -10.16 -0.01 -5.60
CA ILE A 34 -10.04 1.40 -6.03
C ILE A 34 -10.35 1.45 -7.52
N ARG A 35 -11.44 2.09 -7.94
CA ARG A 35 -11.87 2.03 -9.35
C ARG A 35 -11.09 2.99 -10.26
N GLY A 36 -10.57 4.10 -9.75
CA GLY A 36 -9.81 5.05 -10.57
C GLY A 36 -10.60 5.73 -11.69
N THR A 37 -11.89 6.04 -11.46
CA THR A 37 -12.71 6.78 -12.44
C THR A 37 -12.11 8.16 -12.72
N HIS A 38 -11.59 8.81 -11.68
CA HIS A 38 -10.70 9.96 -11.74
C HIS A 38 -9.36 9.65 -11.08
N LEU A 39 -8.30 10.28 -11.56
CA LEU A 39 -6.91 10.01 -11.15
C LEU A 39 -6.23 11.31 -10.70
N PHE A 40 -5.32 11.20 -9.74
CA PHE A 40 -4.43 12.28 -9.36
C PHE A 40 -3.13 12.16 -10.16
N PHE A 41 -2.95 12.96 -11.21
CA PHE A 41 -1.79 12.88 -12.12
C PHE A 41 -1.50 11.43 -12.60
N ASN A 42 -2.54 10.72 -13.04
CA ASN A 42 -2.52 9.30 -13.45
C ASN A 42 -2.41 8.26 -12.32
N TYR A 43 -2.35 8.69 -11.06
CA TYR A 43 -2.30 7.77 -9.92
C TYR A 43 -3.67 7.58 -9.25
N ALA A 44 -3.97 6.34 -8.89
CA ALA A 44 -5.16 5.95 -8.13
C ALA A 44 -4.87 5.78 -6.63
N LEU A 45 -3.61 5.52 -6.27
CA LEU A 45 -3.15 5.48 -4.88
C LEU A 45 -1.87 6.29 -4.75
N VAL A 46 -1.88 7.28 -3.87
CA VAL A 46 -0.73 8.15 -3.58
C VAL A 46 -0.44 8.12 -2.08
N ILE A 47 0.77 7.71 -1.72
CA ILE A 47 1.31 7.72 -0.36
C ILE A 47 2.60 8.53 -0.37
N PHE A 48 2.54 9.76 0.10
CA PHE A 48 3.63 10.72 -0.02
C PHE A 48 3.96 11.40 1.30
N GLU A 49 5.25 11.39 1.68
CA GLU A 49 5.76 12.04 2.90
C GLU A 49 5.03 11.61 4.18
N MET A 50 4.71 10.32 4.30
CA MET A 50 4.12 9.73 5.50
C MET A 50 5.24 9.27 6.46
N VAL A 51 5.69 10.20 7.32
CA VAL A 51 6.93 10.04 8.11
C VAL A 51 6.92 8.84 9.06
N HIS A 52 5.79 8.58 9.74
CA HIS A 52 5.68 7.49 10.73
C HIS A 52 5.03 6.21 10.17
N LEU A 53 4.76 6.15 8.87
CA LEU A 53 4.10 5.01 8.25
C LEU A 53 5.09 3.87 8.09
N LYS A 54 4.81 2.73 8.73
CA LYS A 54 5.70 1.55 8.77
C LYS A 54 5.26 0.45 7.81
N GLU A 55 3.97 0.36 7.54
CA GLU A 55 3.38 -0.57 6.57
C GLU A 55 2.15 0.06 5.92
N ILE A 56 1.83 -0.32 4.67
CA ILE A 56 0.60 0.15 4.01
C ILE A 56 -0.63 -0.46 4.72
N GLY A 57 -0.59 -1.74 5.06
CA GLY A 57 -1.66 -2.38 5.84
C GLY A 57 -3.01 -2.55 5.13
N LEU A 58 -3.11 -2.28 3.82
CA LEU A 58 -4.32 -2.52 3.02
C LEU A 58 -4.40 -3.97 2.55
N TYR A 59 -4.45 -4.91 3.50
CA TYR A 59 -4.34 -6.36 3.22
C TYR A 59 -5.53 -6.95 2.44
N SER A 60 -6.67 -6.28 2.41
CA SER A 60 -7.86 -6.70 1.65
C SER A 60 -7.91 -6.13 0.24
N LEU A 61 -6.96 -5.26 -0.14
CA LEU A 61 -6.93 -4.62 -1.44
C LEU A 61 -6.62 -5.66 -2.52
N MET A 62 -7.59 -5.90 -3.40
CA MET A 62 -7.50 -6.91 -4.45
C MET A 62 -7.41 -6.31 -5.85
N ASN A 63 -7.96 -5.12 -6.07
CA ASN A 63 -8.00 -4.55 -7.41
C ASN A 63 -7.92 -3.02 -7.42
N ILE A 64 -7.02 -2.49 -8.23
CA ILE A 64 -7.02 -1.10 -8.69
C ILE A 64 -7.34 -1.14 -10.19
N THR A 65 -8.55 -0.73 -10.54
CA THR A 65 -9.09 -0.96 -11.91
C THR A 65 -8.46 -0.01 -12.94
N ARG A 66 -8.08 1.20 -12.52
CA ARG A 66 -7.46 2.19 -13.41
C ARG A 66 -6.51 3.08 -12.64
N GLY A 67 -5.40 3.42 -13.28
CA GLY A 67 -4.37 4.31 -12.73
C GLY A 67 -3.30 3.55 -11.95
N SER A 68 -2.19 4.24 -11.71
CA SER A 68 -0.98 3.65 -11.14
C SER A 68 -0.84 3.97 -9.66
N VAL A 69 0.20 3.42 -9.03
CA VAL A 69 0.53 3.66 -7.62
C VAL A 69 1.75 4.57 -7.51
N ARG A 70 1.66 5.59 -6.65
CA ARG A 70 2.79 6.45 -6.26
C ARG A 70 3.06 6.33 -4.77
N ILE A 71 4.22 5.80 -4.41
CA ILE A 71 4.67 5.67 -3.01
C ILE A 71 6.06 6.27 -2.90
N GLU A 72 6.16 7.44 -2.27
CA GLU A 72 7.39 8.22 -2.29
C GLU A 72 7.66 8.94 -0.98
N LYS A 73 8.94 9.00 -0.58
CA LYS A 73 9.44 9.73 0.60
C LYS A 73 8.84 9.26 1.93
N ASN A 74 8.62 7.96 2.09
CA ASN A 74 8.14 7.37 3.34
C ASN A 74 9.31 6.69 4.08
N ALA A 75 9.96 7.43 4.98
CA ALA A 75 11.24 7.05 5.58
C ALA A 75 11.19 5.81 6.49
N GLU A 76 10.03 5.48 7.06
CA GLU A 76 9.85 4.30 7.91
C GLU A 76 9.14 3.14 7.21
N LEU A 77 8.71 3.31 5.95
CA LEU A 77 7.81 2.39 5.26
C LEU A 77 8.54 1.13 4.76
N CYS A 78 8.17 -0.02 5.31
CA CYS A 78 8.68 -1.34 4.97
C CYS A 78 7.65 -2.19 4.21
N PHE A 79 8.04 -3.41 3.83
CA PHE A 79 7.20 -4.43 3.20
C PHE A 79 6.71 -4.08 1.78
N LEU A 80 7.31 -3.08 1.13
CA LEU A 80 6.97 -2.75 -0.26
C LEU A 80 7.35 -3.88 -1.22
N SER A 81 8.45 -4.59 -0.96
CA SER A 81 8.90 -5.71 -1.81
C SER A 81 8.06 -6.98 -1.66
N THR A 82 7.23 -7.08 -0.60
CA THR A 82 6.37 -8.25 -0.38
C THR A 82 5.03 -8.13 -1.10
N ILE A 83 4.76 -6.99 -1.73
CA ILE A 83 3.52 -6.70 -2.44
C ILE A 83 3.75 -6.95 -3.94
N ASP A 84 3.03 -7.93 -4.49
CA ASP A 84 3.02 -8.18 -5.93
C ASP A 84 1.94 -7.31 -6.59
N TRP A 85 2.35 -6.12 -7.04
CA TRP A 85 1.46 -5.15 -7.70
C TRP A 85 0.85 -5.68 -9.00
N SER A 86 1.48 -6.65 -9.67
CA SER A 86 0.94 -7.24 -10.90
C SER A 86 -0.35 -8.03 -10.70
N ARG A 87 -0.64 -8.40 -9.44
CA ARG A 87 -1.90 -9.07 -9.06
C ARG A 87 -3.01 -8.09 -8.67
N ILE A 88 -2.66 -6.82 -8.45
CA ILE A 88 -3.58 -5.79 -7.97
C ILE A 88 -3.94 -4.82 -9.10
N LEU A 89 -3.00 -4.52 -10.00
CA LEU A 89 -3.14 -3.59 -11.11
C LEU A 89 -3.02 -4.31 -12.45
N ASP A 90 -3.73 -3.82 -13.46
CA ASP A 90 -3.64 -4.34 -14.84
C ASP A 90 -2.30 -3.97 -15.52
N SER A 91 -1.70 -2.84 -15.14
CA SER A 91 -0.37 -2.42 -15.59
C SER A 91 0.44 -1.86 -14.42
N VAL A 92 1.71 -2.26 -14.34
CA VAL A 92 2.64 -1.84 -13.29
C VAL A 92 3.76 -0.93 -13.81
N GLU A 93 3.82 -0.69 -15.12
CA GLU A 93 4.92 0.04 -15.78
C GLU A 93 5.03 1.48 -15.29
N ASP A 94 3.88 2.10 -15.00
CA ASP A 94 3.77 3.50 -14.58
C ASP A 94 3.79 3.67 -13.04
N ASN A 95 4.05 2.60 -12.28
CA ASN A 95 4.17 2.71 -10.83
C ASN A 95 5.43 3.47 -10.44
N TYR A 96 5.29 4.39 -9.48
CA TYR A 96 6.39 5.22 -9.01
C TYR A 96 6.64 4.98 -7.51
N ILE A 97 7.59 4.10 -7.21
CA ILE A 97 7.92 3.68 -5.83
C ILE A 97 9.40 3.95 -5.56
N VAL A 98 9.71 5.08 -4.94
CA VAL A 98 11.10 5.54 -4.73
C VAL A 98 11.27 6.26 -3.39
N ALA A 99 12.51 6.39 -2.92
CA ALA A 99 12.84 7.14 -1.69
C ALA A 99 12.03 6.71 -0.45
N ASN A 100 11.73 5.42 -0.34
CA ASN A 100 11.17 4.81 0.87
C ASN A 100 12.31 4.12 1.64
N LYS A 101 12.01 3.56 2.81
CA LYS A 101 13.01 2.83 3.60
C LYS A 101 13.67 1.71 2.77
N ASP A 102 14.98 1.54 2.91
CA ASP A 102 15.71 0.46 2.24
C ASP A 102 15.16 -0.88 2.74
N ASN A 103 14.87 -1.77 1.80
CA ASN A 103 14.34 -3.09 2.10
C ASN A 103 15.31 -3.91 2.97
N ASN A 104 16.62 -3.74 2.81
CA ASN A 104 17.63 -4.43 3.62
C ASN A 104 17.62 -4.01 5.09
N GLU A 105 17.09 -2.82 5.39
CA GLU A 105 16.92 -2.30 6.75
C GLU A 105 15.57 -2.69 7.36
N CYS A 106 14.74 -3.41 6.60
CA CYS A 106 13.44 -3.93 7.06
C CYS A 106 13.60 -5.37 7.58
N GLY A 107 12.92 -5.69 8.68
CA GLY A 107 12.84 -7.08 9.17
C GLY A 107 11.94 -7.92 8.26
N HIS A 108 12.52 -8.81 7.46
CA HIS A 108 11.81 -9.61 6.44
C HIS A 108 10.94 -10.77 6.96
N VAL A 109 10.47 -10.73 8.21
CA VAL A 109 9.73 -11.87 8.78
C VAL A 109 8.23 -11.68 8.57
N CYS A 110 7.72 -12.29 7.50
CA CYS A 110 6.28 -12.50 7.35
C CYS A 110 5.84 -13.67 8.25
N PRO A 111 4.81 -13.52 9.08
CA PRO A 111 4.24 -14.65 9.83
C PRO A 111 3.58 -15.63 8.86
N GLY A 112 4.31 -16.68 8.47
CA GLY A 112 3.84 -17.70 7.52
C GLY A 112 4.96 -18.57 6.92
N THR A 113 6.20 -18.09 6.89
CA THR A 113 7.35 -18.79 6.26
C THR A 113 7.93 -19.95 7.10
N MET A 114 7.39 -20.21 8.30
CA MET A 114 7.87 -21.26 9.23
C MET A 114 7.14 -22.62 9.10
N GLN A 115 6.41 -22.87 8.01
CA GLN A 115 5.82 -24.19 7.71
C GLN A 115 6.42 -24.75 6.42
N GLY A 116 7.67 -25.21 6.48
CA GLY A 116 8.28 -25.85 5.32
C GLY A 116 9.79 -26.04 5.42
N LYS A 117 10.25 -26.79 6.43
CA LYS A 117 11.47 -27.62 6.42
C LYS A 117 11.60 -28.34 7.76
N SER A 118 10.81 -29.40 7.94
CA SER A 118 11.21 -30.49 8.82
C SER A 118 12.00 -31.48 7.96
N THR A 119 13.27 -31.63 8.30
CA THR A 119 14.12 -32.74 7.83
C THR A 119 13.66 -34.04 8.49
#